data_AF-A0A7Y8BS74-F1
#
_entry.id   AF-A0A7Y8BS74-F1
#
_cell.length_a   1.000
_cell.length_b   1.000
_cell.length_c   1.000
_cell.angle_alpha   90.00
_cell.angle_beta   90.00
_cell.angle_gamma   90.00
#
_symmetry.space_group_name_H-M   'P 1'
#
loop_
_entity.id
_entity.type
_entity.pdbx_description
1 polymer ?
#
loop_
_entity_poly.entity_id
_entity_poly.type
_entity_poly.pdbx_seq_one_letter_code
_entity_poly.pdbx_strand_id
1 'polypeptide(L)'
;MYKLRGAALAVLIASLCLGAWARADEDSEKLDNPKPLADDISLPLPCEGEMVFRAVYVLARGTLDDREISLGYPFSEDEPGYKQSFISGYRRDFINGQFTLKDLPGAWQKSIAPTLPKTDADSPLKPMFYFIGKYPVTARQYALVMAQAQALASGEPAPACDAPSGVAGRLPKVKVSRFDAERFSAVYSAWLMKYHRDLLPVSGRGSSADDGGLGFVRLPTEVEWEFAARGAQAVSRQDLEGRLFPRRAPGSDSDGPLSDYAVFNQVAGGTGQAARLMPIGTKLPNPIGMFDVIGNAAQMVQESFQLVHAGRRQGTYGGFVVKGGNYLEGEGTLFTGMRREYPLFAADGTEQSNETTGFRVAVGALSAPRSRYKELFSQWQQEGRLASLTDAIDDAQDPTKRLDGIISASTDPKLQAELGLVNEELKRNVSLIARQREEAAGNLIQSAALVAETVNNYNIRLTNLKKSRQQAVDAKDDAAAKLFAGAIENGTSALDGAVAIYIDNLATATRYTDAVIQAQFQRVKEELNRKPVLGNSLVARATLFVRHVGDYRKQQRADPAAILKALLASTAQQP
;
A
#
# COMPACT_ATOMS: atom_id res chain seq x y z
N MET A 1 83.21 -15.23 29.05
CA MET A 1 83.06 -15.99 30.30
C MET A 1 81.66 -15.78 30.84
N TYR A 2 80.93 -16.88 31.14
CA TYR A 2 79.75 -17.02 32.04
C TYR A 2 78.65 -15.94 31.99
N LYS A 3 77.49 -16.24 31.39
CA LYS A 3 76.28 -16.89 31.99
C LYS A 3 75.31 -15.91 32.71
N LEU A 4 74.08 -15.90 32.17
CA LEU A 4 72.76 -15.98 32.84
C LEU A 4 72.11 -14.78 33.58
N ARG A 5 70.94 -14.41 33.02
CA ARG A 5 69.56 -14.39 33.58
C ARG A 5 68.97 -13.14 34.26
N GLY A 6 67.74 -12.87 33.81
CA GLY A 6 66.64 -12.17 34.50
C GLY A 6 66.37 -10.77 33.94
N ALA A 7 65.17 -10.36 33.53
CA ALA A 7 63.87 -11.00 33.41
C ALA A 7 63.06 -10.18 32.39
N ALA A 8 62.18 -10.85 31.65
CA ALA A 8 61.23 -10.24 30.74
C ALA A 8 60.03 -9.70 31.51
N LEU A 9 59.71 -8.42 31.38
CA LEU A 9 58.34 -7.89 31.50
C LEU A 9 58.31 -6.43 31.04
N ALA A 10 57.58 -6.16 29.95
CA ALA A 10 56.89 -4.91 29.62
C ALA A 10 56.85 -4.72 28.10
N VAL A 11 55.72 -5.07 27.47
CA VAL A 11 55.02 -4.32 26.40
C VAL A 11 53.78 -5.16 26.09
N LEU A 12 52.62 -4.81 26.66
CA LEU A 12 51.30 -5.27 26.19
C LEU A 12 50.18 -4.50 26.90
N ILE A 13 50.16 -3.17 26.77
CA ILE A 13 48.97 -2.34 27.08
C ILE A 13 48.88 -1.23 26.05
N ALA A 14 48.47 -1.55 24.81
CA ALA A 14 48.11 -0.55 23.81
C ALA A 14 47.18 -1.10 22.69
N SER A 15 46.34 -2.10 22.98
CA SER A 15 45.49 -2.72 21.94
C SER A 15 44.06 -3.07 22.38
N LEU A 16 43.58 -2.56 23.52
CA LEU A 16 42.25 -2.93 24.06
C LEU A 16 41.16 -1.85 23.94
N CYS A 17 41.40 -0.71 23.29
CA CYS A 17 40.39 0.36 23.21
C CYS A 17 39.67 0.49 21.85
N LEU A 18 39.97 -0.34 20.85
CA LEU A 18 39.32 -0.30 19.52
C LEU A 18 38.28 -1.41 19.30
N GLY A 19 38.09 -2.32 20.26
CA GLY A 19 37.16 -3.46 20.13
C GLY A 19 35.80 -3.29 20.82
N ALA A 20 35.58 -2.20 21.56
CA ALA A 20 34.34 -1.98 22.32
C ALA A 20 33.23 -1.30 21.48
N TRP A 21 33.59 -0.55 20.45
CA TRP A 21 32.64 0.23 19.64
C TRP A 21 31.94 -0.64 18.58
N ALA A 22 32.63 -1.64 18.01
CA ALA A 22 32.05 -2.53 16.99
C ALA A 22 31.11 -3.61 17.56
N ARG A 23 31.17 -3.91 18.86
CA ARG A 23 30.36 -4.95 19.51
C ARG A 23 29.07 -4.40 20.13
N ALA A 24 29.03 -3.09 20.43
CA ALA A 24 27.83 -2.41 20.91
C ALA A 24 26.80 -2.22 19.78
N ASP A 25 27.25 -1.96 18.55
CA ASP A 25 26.39 -1.87 17.36
C ASP A 25 25.64 -3.19 17.08
N GLU A 26 26.33 -4.34 17.10
CA GLU A 26 25.72 -5.66 16.79
C GLU A 26 24.67 -6.14 17.83
N ASP A 27 24.79 -5.73 19.09
CA ASP A 27 23.83 -6.03 20.15
C ASP A 27 22.70 -4.99 20.24
N SER A 28 22.93 -3.74 19.82
CA SER A 28 21.90 -2.69 19.76
C SER A 28 20.95 -2.84 18.56
N GLU A 29 21.44 -3.26 17.39
CA GLU A 29 20.61 -3.55 16.20
C GLU A 29 19.54 -4.61 16.50
N LYS A 30 19.85 -5.59 17.35
CA LYS A 30 18.89 -6.63 17.79
C LYS A 30 17.83 -6.13 18.77
N LEU A 31 18.04 -4.97 19.42
CA LEU A 31 17.07 -4.39 20.36
C LEU A 31 15.97 -3.65 19.62
N ASP A 32 16.32 -2.80 18.66
CA ASP A 32 15.35 -1.96 17.95
C ASP A 32 14.80 -2.61 16.67
N ASN A 33 15.61 -3.44 15.99
CA ASN A 33 15.23 -4.16 14.77
C ASN A 33 15.58 -5.66 14.83
N PRO A 34 14.86 -6.46 15.64
CA PRO A 34 15.18 -7.87 15.84
C PRO A 34 15.02 -8.76 14.60
N LYS A 35 14.42 -8.26 13.50
CA LYS A 35 14.16 -9.01 12.26
C LYS A 35 14.46 -8.16 11.03
N PRO A 36 15.73 -7.76 10.79
CA PRO A 36 16.08 -6.83 9.73
C PRO A 36 15.65 -7.35 8.34
N LEU A 37 15.18 -6.43 7.49
CA LEU A 37 14.82 -6.68 6.09
C LEU A 37 15.60 -5.72 5.19
N ALA A 38 15.91 -6.15 3.96
CA ALA A 38 16.76 -5.38 3.04
C ALA A 38 16.18 -4.02 2.64
N ASP A 39 14.86 -3.88 2.69
CA ASP A 39 14.11 -2.67 2.36
C ASP A 39 13.61 -1.91 3.60
N ASP A 40 14.20 -2.18 4.78
CA ASP A 40 13.92 -1.41 5.99
C ASP A 40 14.34 0.06 5.82
N ILE A 41 13.52 0.94 6.39
CA ILE A 41 13.77 2.38 6.44
C ILE A 41 13.96 2.78 7.89
N SER A 42 15.12 3.37 8.22
CA SER A 42 15.46 3.72 9.59
C SER A 42 15.62 5.21 9.79
N LEU A 43 15.17 5.69 10.94
CA LEU A 43 15.50 7.01 11.50
C LEU A 43 16.25 6.81 12.82
N PRO A 44 17.27 7.63 13.11
CA PRO A 44 18.05 7.49 14.34
C PRO A 44 17.19 7.80 15.58
N LEU A 45 17.57 7.24 16.73
CA LEU A 45 17.06 7.62 18.05
C LEU A 45 18.07 8.51 18.79
N PRO A 46 17.62 9.30 19.78
CA PRO A 46 18.52 9.91 20.74
C PRO A 46 19.34 8.84 21.47
N CYS A 47 20.64 9.09 21.64
CA CYS A 47 21.56 8.21 22.37
C CYS A 47 21.65 6.77 21.83
N GLU A 48 21.81 6.65 20.51
CA GLU A 48 22.02 5.40 19.78
C GLU A 48 20.77 4.53 19.59
N GLY A 49 20.72 3.83 18.46
CA GLY A 49 19.59 3.00 18.04
C GLY A 49 18.72 3.65 16.97
N GLU A 50 17.62 2.99 16.64
CA GLU A 50 16.80 3.32 15.48
C GLU A 50 15.29 3.11 15.68
N MET A 51 14.51 3.90 14.97
CA MET A 51 13.10 3.64 14.70
C MET A 51 13.01 3.13 13.26
N VAL A 52 12.51 1.90 13.09
CA VAL A 52 12.43 1.25 11.77
C VAL A 52 11.01 1.30 11.23
N PHE A 53 10.89 1.56 9.94
CA PHE A 53 9.65 1.76 9.19
C PHE A 53 9.60 0.83 7.97
N ARG A 54 8.38 0.54 7.53
CA ARG A 54 8.06 -0.12 6.27
C ARG A 54 7.50 0.92 5.30
N ALA A 55 7.97 0.88 4.06
CA ALA A 55 7.42 1.69 2.99
C ALA A 55 6.10 1.10 2.49
N VAL A 56 5.06 1.93 2.45
CA VAL A 56 3.77 1.58 1.84
C VAL A 56 3.54 2.53 0.69
N TYR A 57 3.08 2.01 -0.46
CA TYR A 57 2.78 2.87 -1.60
C TYR A 57 1.39 2.62 -2.17
N VAL A 58 0.84 3.68 -2.76
CA VAL A 58 -0.38 3.68 -3.57
C VAL A 58 -0.01 4.21 -4.95
N LEU A 59 -0.46 3.54 -6.01
CA LEU A 59 -0.31 4.06 -7.37
C LEU A 59 -1.36 5.15 -7.62
N ALA A 60 -0.91 6.39 -7.79
CA ALA A 60 -1.76 7.56 -8.01
C ALA A 60 -1.10 8.54 -8.99
N ARG A 61 -1.89 9.41 -9.63
CA ARG A 61 -1.41 10.41 -10.59
C ARG A 61 -0.61 11.54 -9.93
N GLY A 62 -0.90 11.82 -8.68
CA GLY A 62 -0.32 12.92 -7.92
C GLY A 62 -0.81 12.96 -6.48
N THR A 63 -0.67 14.12 -5.85
CA THR A 63 -0.99 14.32 -4.43
C THR A 63 -2.49 14.43 -4.18
N LEU A 64 -3.26 14.93 -5.15
CA LEU A 64 -4.72 15.10 -5.03
C LEU A 64 -5.51 13.84 -5.43
N ASP A 65 -4.89 12.95 -6.21
CA ASP A 65 -5.45 11.66 -6.61
C ASP A 65 -5.42 10.67 -5.43
N ASP A 66 -6.27 9.65 -5.44
CA ASP A 66 -6.31 8.65 -4.37
C ASP A 66 -6.76 7.27 -4.85
N ARG A 67 -6.80 6.31 -3.93
CA ARG A 67 -7.35 4.98 -4.16
C ARG A 67 -8.45 4.69 -3.15
N GLU A 68 -9.63 4.37 -3.66
CA GLU A 68 -10.71 3.79 -2.86
C GLU A 68 -10.30 2.41 -2.33
N ILE A 69 -10.51 2.19 -1.04
CA ILE A 69 -10.30 0.90 -0.37
C ILE A 69 -11.48 0.55 0.54
N SER A 70 -11.62 -0.75 0.77
CA SER A 70 -12.57 -1.33 1.72
C SER A 70 -11.89 -1.48 3.09
N LEU A 71 -12.51 -0.94 4.14
CA LEU A 71 -12.09 -1.09 5.54
C LEU A 71 -13.17 -1.82 6.35
N GLY A 72 -12.80 -2.27 7.54
CA GLY A 72 -13.67 -3.07 8.41
C GLY A 72 -13.90 -4.47 7.87
N TYR A 73 -14.96 -5.12 8.32
CA TYR A 73 -15.32 -6.47 7.88
C TYR A 73 -16.83 -6.60 7.68
N PRO A 74 -17.31 -7.16 6.54
CA PRO A 74 -18.73 -7.34 6.28
C PRO A 74 -19.24 -8.59 7.02
N PHE A 75 -19.58 -8.44 8.30
CA PHE A 75 -20.10 -9.55 9.09
C PHE A 75 -21.42 -10.09 8.54
N SER A 76 -21.56 -11.42 8.48
CA SER A 76 -22.86 -12.07 8.25
C SER A 76 -23.64 -12.20 9.57
N GLU A 77 -24.98 -12.33 9.50
CA GLU A 77 -25.84 -12.30 10.70
C GLU A 77 -25.55 -13.44 11.71
N ASP A 78 -25.02 -14.55 11.22
CA ASP A 78 -24.64 -15.73 11.98
C ASP A 78 -23.24 -15.64 12.61
N GLU A 79 -22.42 -14.66 12.23
CA GLU A 79 -21.10 -14.47 12.81
C GLU A 79 -21.15 -13.79 14.19
N PRO A 80 -20.35 -14.23 15.18
CA PRO A 80 -20.30 -13.61 16.51
C PRO A 80 -20.03 -12.09 16.54
N GLY A 81 -19.41 -11.56 15.49
CA GLY A 81 -19.08 -10.14 15.35
C GLY A 81 -20.17 -9.27 14.70
N TYR A 82 -21.27 -9.85 14.23
CA TYR A 82 -22.34 -9.11 13.54
C TYR A 82 -22.87 -7.91 14.33
N LYS A 83 -23.08 -8.10 15.64
CA LYS A 83 -23.54 -7.04 16.55
C LYS A 83 -22.52 -5.92 16.74
N GLN A 84 -21.28 -6.06 16.25
CA GLN A 84 -20.24 -5.04 16.25
C GLN A 84 -20.08 -4.36 14.88
N SER A 85 -20.97 -4.62 13.92
CA SER A 85 -20.90 -4.00 12.58
C SER A 85 -20.97 -2.48 12.61
N PHE A 86 -21.67 -1.89 13.59
CA PHE A 86 -21.67 -0.43 13.77
C PHE A 86 -20.32 0.11 14.30
N ILE A 87 -19.43 -0.75 14.81
CA ILE A 87 -18.09 -0.38 15.27
C ILE A 87 -17.06 -0.67 14.17
N SER A 88 -16.99 -1.93 13.74
CA SER A 88 -15.92 -2.48 12.89
C SER A 88 -16.43 -3.01 11.54
N GLY A 89 -17.67 -2.69 11.19
CA GLY A 89 -18.28 -3.15 9.94
C GLY A 89 -17.64 -2.54 8.70
N TYR A 90 -17.98 -3.14 7.57
CA TYR A 90 -17.52 -2.69 6.26
C TYR A 90 -17.81 -1.20 6.02
N ARG A 91 -16.80 -0.49 5.52
CA ARG A 91 -16.94 0.88 5.04
C ARG A 91 -15.94 1.17 3.92
N ARG A 92 -16.25 2.15 3.08
CA ARG A 92 -15.31 2.68 2.08
C ARG A 92 -14.54 3.85 2.66
N ASP A 93 -13.27 3.94 2.27
CA ASP A 93 -12.39 5.07 2.57
C ASP A 93 -11.40 5.27 1.43
N PHE A 94 -10.58 6.31 1.50
CA PHE A 94 -9.62 6.67 0.45
C PHE A 94 -8.22 6.79 1.03
N ILE A 95 -7.24 6.32 0.27
CA ILE A 95 -5.84 6.35 0.68
C ILE A 95 -4.92 6.81 -0.45
N ASN A 96 -3.92 7.61 -0.09
CA ASN A 96 -2.78 7.94 -0.92
C ASN A 96 -1.54 8.14 -0.03
N GLY A 97 -0.35 8.09 -0.64
CA GLY A 97 0.89 8.53 0.01
C GLY A 97 1.17 10.01 -0.23
N GLN A 98 2.05 10.59 0.58
CA GLN A 98 2.41 12.01 0.50
C GLN A 98 3.73 12.28 -0.24
N PHE A 99 4.52 11.23 -0.46
CA PHE A 99 5.86 11.31 -1.04
C PHE A 99 5.95 10.55 -2.36
N THR A 100 6.66 11.08 -3.33
CA THR A 100 7.18 10.33 -4.48
C THR A 100 8.59 9.82 -4.15
N LEU A 101 9.16 8.94 -4.98
CA LEU A 101 10.53 8.47 -4.81
C LEU A 101 11.54 9.63 -4.72
N LYS A 102 11.33 10.70 -5.50
CA LYS A 102 12.21 11.88 -5.54
C LYS A 102 12.16 12.74 -4.27
N ASP A 103 11.09 12.62 -3.49
CA ASP A 103 10.94 13.34 -2.23
C ASP A 103 11.76 12.72 -1.09
N LEU A 104 12.23 11.48 -1.28
CA LEU A 104 12.89 10.69 -0.24
C LEU A 104 14.40 10.95 -0.14
N PRO A 105 15.02 10.77 1.03
CA PRO A 105 16.47 10.76 1.17
C PRO A 105 17.13 9.69 0.28
N GLY A 106 18.35 9.94 -0.17
CA GLY A 106 19.05 9.03 -1.10
C GLY A 106 19.24 7.60 -0.56
N ALA A 107 19.43 7.45 0.75
CA ALA A 107 19.49 6.14 1.39
C ALA A 107 18.16 5.37 1.26
N TRP A 108 17.03 6.04 1.50
CA TRP A 108 15.71 5.44 1.40
C TRP A 108 15.38 5.05 -0.04
N GLN A 109 15.73 5.90 -1.01
CA GLN A 109 15.57 5.59 -2.43
C GLN A 109 16.28 4.29 -2.81
N LYS A 110 17.50 4.07 -2.32
CA LYS A 110 18.27 2.85 -2.57
C LYS A 110 17.61 1.63 -1.94
N SER A 111 17.13 1.73 -0.70
CA SER A 111 16.47 0.62 0.00
C SER A 111 15.15 0.20 -0.67
N ILE A 112 14.36 1.15 -1.17
CA ILE A 112 13.04 0.85 -1.75
C ILE A 112 13.07 0.61 -3.26
N ALA A 113 14.10 1.07 -3.99
CA ALA A 113 14.17 0.91 -5.44
C ALA A 113 13.93 -0.55 -5.92
N PRO A 114 14.44 -1.59 -5.25
CA PRO A 114 14.19 -2.98 -5.64
C PRO A 114 12.73 -3.44 -5.46
N THR A 115 11.94 -2.76 -4.62
CA THR A 115 10.55 -3.13 -4.31
C THR A 115 9.53 -2.33 -5.12
N LEU A 116 9.99 -1.43 -5.98
CA LEU A 116 9.12 -0.60 -6.80
C LEU A 116 8.42 -1.39 -7.91
N PRO A 117 7.18 -1.01 -8.24
CA PRO A 117 6.49 -1.57 -9.39
C PRO A 117 7.23 -1.20 -10.67
N LYS A 118 7.22 -2.08 -11.67
CA LYS A 118 7.70 -1.76 -13.01
C LYS A 118 6.65 -0.91 -13.70
N THR A 119 6.83 0.41 -13.65
CA THR A 119 5.96 1.38 -14.33
C THR A 119 6.42 1.63 -15.75
N ASP A 120 5.50 1.56 -16.72
CA ASP A 120 5.80 1.98 -18.10
C ASP A 120 6.04 3.49 -18.16
N ALA A 121 6.87 3.94 -19.11
CA ALA A 121 7.22 5.36 -19.26
C ALA A 121 6.00 6.25 -19.50
N ASP A 122 4.96 5.71 -20.15
CA ASP A 122 3.73 6.40 -20.50
C ASP A 122 2.65 6.32 -19.40
N SER A 123 2.91 5.57 -18.31
CA SER A 123 1.95 5.48 -17.20
C SER A 123 1.82 6.83 -16.48
N PRO A 124 0.60 7.36 -16.32
CA PRO A 124 0.40 8.58 -15.53
C PRO A 124 0.48 8.31 -14.02
N LEU A 125 0.45 7.03 -13.59
CA LEU A 125 0.51 6.64 -12.19
C LEU A 125 1.95 6.55 -11.68
N LYS A 126 2.14 7.00 -10.46
CA LYS A 126 3.41 6.98 -9.72
C LYS A 126 3.19 6.33 -8.36
N PRO A 127 4.20 5.62 -7.82
CA PRO A 127 4.18 5.20 -6.42
C PRO A 127 4.20 6.43 -5.50
N MET A 128 3.13 6.60 -4.74
CA MET A 128 2.98 7.60 -3.69
C MET A 128 3.13 6.90 -2.34
N PHE A 129 4.17 7.27 -1.58
CA PHE A 129 4.58 6.61 -0.35
C PHE A 129 4.06 7.30 0.90
N TYR A 130 3.78 6.49 1.91
CA TYR A 130 3.89 6.85 3.32
C TYR A 130 4.69 5.77 4.04
N PHE A 131 5.14 6.07 5.25
CA PHE A 131 5.96 5.14 6.03
C PHE A 131 5.30 4.87 7.37
N ILE A 132 5.26 3.60 7.77
CA ILE A 132 4.65 3.18 9.03
C ILE A 132 5.63 2.31 9.80
N GLY A 133 5.70 2.46 11.11
CA GLY A 133 6.65 1.75 11.95
C GLY A 133 6.59 0.25 11.69
N LYS A 134 7.73 -0.43 11.67
CA LYS A 134 7.81 -1.88 11.49
C LYS A 134 7.32 -2.63 12.73
N TYR A 135 7.54 -2.03 13.90
CA TYR A 135 7.10 -2.49 15.21
C TYR A 135 6.27 -1.42 15.94
N PRO A 136 5.47 -1.78 16.96
CA PRO A 136 5.00 -0.82 17.95
C PRO A 136 6.19 -0.14 18.64
N VAL A 137 6.00 1.09 19.10
CA VAL A 137 7.05 1.81 19.86
C VAL A 137 7.38 1.03 21.12
N THR A 138 8.66 0.75 21.34
CA THR A 138 9.13 -0.02 22.50
C THR A 138 9.34 0.83 23.75
N ALA A 139 9.44 0.20 24.92
CA ALA A 139 9.75 0.87 26.17
C ALA A 139 11.09 1.63 26.11
N ARG A 140 12.11 1.05 25.45
CA ARG A 140 13.40 1.70 25.21
C ARG A 140 13.24 2.94 24.33
N GLN A 141 12.62 2.79 23.17
CA GLN A 141 12.39 3.89 22.21
C GLN A 141 11.63 5.05 22.86
N TYR A 142 10.58 4.74 23.62
CA TYR A 142 9.81 5.75 24.36
C TYR A 142 10.67 6.54 25.34
N ALA A 143 11.47 5.85 26.16
CA ALA A 143 12.34 6.48 27.16
C ALA A 143 13.37 7.41 26.50
N LEU A 144 14.05 6.95 25.45
CA LEU A 144 15.09 7.72 24.76
C LEU A 144 14.56 9.01 24.14
N VAL A 145 13.41 8.94 23.47
CA VAL A 145 12.76 10.12 22.88
C VAL A 145 12.27 11.06 23.96
N MET A 146 11.53 10.56 24.95
CA MET A 146 10.89 11.43 25.95
C MET A 146 11.89 12.10 26.88
N ALA A 147 13.09 11.51 27.08
CA ALA A 147 14.19 12.16 27.77
C ALA A 147 14.62 13.49 27.12
N GLN A 148 14.39 13.66 25.81
CA GLN A 148 14.73 14.89 25.09
C GLN A 148 13.69 16.02 25.26
N ALA A 149 12.52 15.73 25.83
CA ALA A 149 11.40 16.66 25.86
C ALA A 149 11.73 17.99 26.55
N GLN A 150 12.44 17.93 27.68
CA GLN A 150 12.86 19.11 28.44
C GLN A 150 13.94 19.90 27.67
N ALA A 151 15.01 19.23 27.24
CA ALA A 151 16.12 19.85 26.51
C ALA A 151 15.68 20.55 25.22
N LEU A 152 14.69 19.99 24.51
CA LEU A 152 14.10 20.62 23.33
C LEU A 152 13.22 21.84 23.67
N ALA A 153 12.61 21.87 24.86
CA ALA A 153 11.74 22.97 25.29
C ALA A 153 12.51 24.13 25.93
N SER A 154 13.51 23.85 26.77
CA SER A 154 14.28 24.85 27.51
C SER A 154 15.60 25.25 26.84
N GLY A 155 16.12 24.42 25.94
CA GLY A 155 17.47 24.58 25.38
C GLY A 155 18.59 24.07 26.31
N GLU A 156 18.24 23.47 27.45
CA GLU A 156 19.19 22.83 28.36
C GLU A 156 19.86 21.60 27.70
N PRO A 157 21.04 21.18 28.20
CA PRO A 157 21.68 19.96 27.72
C PRO A 157 20.75 18.75 27.84
N ALA A 158 20.78 17.87 26.83
CA ALA A 158 20.08 16.60 26.90
C ALA A 158 20.58 15.80 28.12
N PRO A 159 19.67 15.17 28.89
CA PRO A 159 20.06 14.34 30.02
C PRO A 159 20.81 13.09 29.53
N ALA A 160 21.52 12.42 30.45
CA ALA A 160 22.05 11.09 30.19
C ALA A 160 20.90 10.12 29.86
N CYS A 161 21.12 9.27 28.86
CA CYS A 161 20.09 8.37 28.38
C CYS A 161 20.00 7.11 29.22
N ASP A 162 19.11 7.14 30.20
CA ASP A 162 18.70 5.98 30.96
C ASP A 162 17.47 5.34 30.30
N ALA A 163 17.69 4.23 29.60
CA ALA A 163 16.61 3.49 28.93
C ALA A 163 16.62 2.01 29.35
N PRO A 164 15.43 1.37 29.46
CA PRO A 164 15.37 -0.06 29.72
C PRO A 164 16.12 -0.86 28.65
N SER A 165 16.94 -1.82 29.07
CA SER A 165 17.72 -2.69 28.20
C SER A 165 17.17 -4.12 28.18
N GLY A 166 17.73 -4.97 27.31
CA GLY A 166 17.36 -6.38 27.20
C GLY A 166 15.89 -6.60 26.84
N VAL A 167 15.28 -7.63 27.43
CA VAL A 167 13.88 -8.02 27.15
C VAL A 167 12.89 -6.90 27.50
N ALA A 168 13.10 -6.22 28.62
CA ALA A 168 12.21 -5.15 29.08
C ALA A 168 12.21 -3.96 28.12
N GLY A 169 13.38 -3.59 27.58
CA GLY A 169 13.50 -2.53 26.56
C GLY A 169 12.75 -2.82 25.27
N ARG A 170 12.60 -4.10 24.91
CA ARG A 170 11.94 -4.56 23.68
C ARG A 170 10.43 -4.74 23.78
N LEU A 171 9.85 -4.62 24.98
CA LEU A 171 8.40 -4.70 25.13
C LEU A 171 7.74 -3.47 24.49
N PRO A 172 6.58 -3.61 23.82
CA PRO A 172 5.77 -2.46 23.42
C PRO A 172 5.51 -1.53 24.61
N LYS A 173 5.63 -0.21 24.39
CA LYS A 173 5.29 0.76 25.41
C LYS A 173 3.77 0.86 25.53
N VAL A 174 3.24 0.29 26.62
CA VAL A 174 1.84 0.39 27.06
C VAL A 174 1.71 1.30 28.27
N LYS A 175 0.49 1.46 28.82
CA LYS A 175 0.17 2.40 29.90
C LYS A 175 0.55 3.84 29.55
N VAL A 176 0.20 4.24 28.33
CA VAL A 176 0.35 5.61 27.84
C VAL A 176 -1.03 6.12 27.44
N SER A 177 -1.23 7.42 27.57
CA SER A 177 -2.45 8.07 27.07
C SER A 177 -2.36 8.40 25.58
N ARG A 178 -3.47 8.85 25.00
CA ARG A 178 -3.47 9.41 23.64
C ARG A 178 -2.54 10.62 23.54
N PHE A 179 -2.49 11.45 24.58
CA PHE A 179 -1.66 12.66 24.65
C PHE A 179 -0.18 12.33 24.79
N ASP A 180 0.17 11.31 25.57
CA ASP A 180 1.54 10.79 25.66
C ASP A 180 2.07 10.35 24.30
N ALA A 181 1.25 9.64 23.51
CA ALA A 181 1.64 9.16 22.19
C ALA A 181 1.82 10.32 21.17
N GLU A 182 0.98 11.36 21.26
CA GLU A 182 1.16 12.61 20.48
C GLU A 182 2.39 13.37 20.92
N ARG A 183 2.63 13.44 22.23
CA ARG A 183 3.79 14.10 22.80
C ARG A 183 5.08 13.40 22.36
N PHE A 184 5.13 12.07 22.39
CA PHE A 184 6.24 11.30 21.83
C PHE A 184 6.49 11.68 20.36
N SER A 185 5.43 11.70 19.55
CA SER A 185 5.53 12.02 18.12
C SER A 185 6.07 13.44 17.89
N ALA A 186 5.61 14.40 18.69
CA ALA A 186 6.07 15.79 18.65
C ALA A 186 7.53 15.94 19.07
N VAL A 187 7.94 15.29 20.18
CA VAL A 187 9.32 15.32 20.68
C VAL A 187 10.26 14.66 19.68
N TYR A 188 9.88 13.50 19.13
CA TYR A 188 10.74 12.81 18.16
C TYR A 188 10.88 13.61 16.86
N SER A 189 9.79 14.18 16.36
CA SER A 189 9.83 15.08 15.20
C SER A 189 10.75 16.28 15.43
N ALA A 190 10.61 16.96 16.57
CA ALA A 190 11.44 18.13 16.90
C ALA A 190 12.92 17.75 17.01
N TRP A 191 13.24 16.59 17.61
CA TRP A 191 14.60 16.09 17.73
C TRP A 191 15.21 15.77 16.35
N LEU A 192 14.48 15.04 15.50
CA LEU A 192 14.90 14.73 14.14
C LEU A 192 15.10 16.00 13.30
N MET A 193 14.19 16.97 13.39
CA MET A 193 14.33 18.24 12.68
C MET A 193 15.53 19.07 13.13
N LYS A 194 15.91 18.97 14.42
CA LYS A 194 17.05 19.70 14.98
C LYS A 194 18.39 19.07 14.63
N TYR A 195 18.48 17.73 14.68
CA TYR A 195 19.77 17.02 14.59
C TYR A 195 19.96 16.17 13.34
N HIS A 196 18.88 15.82 12.63
CA HIS A 196 18.86 14.86 11.51
C HIS A 196 17.91 15.29 10.38
N ARG A 197 17.81 16.60 10.13
CA ARG A 197 16.87 17.17 9.14
C ARG A 197 17.06 16.60 7.74
N ASP A 198 18.31 16.29 7.37
CA ASP A 198 18.72 15.72 6.09
C ASP A 198 18.23 14.28 5.86
N LEU A 199 17.88 13.56 6.93
CA LEU A 199 17.33 12.21 6.87
C LEU A 199 15.81 12.17 6.71
N LEU A 200 15.14 13.32 6.74
CA LEU A 200 13.68 13.39 6.60
C LEU A 200 13.27 13.56 5.13
N PRO A 201 12.22 12.86 4.67
CA PRO A 201 11.65 13.09 3.35
C PRO A 201 11.05 14.50 3.26
N VAL A 202 11.03 15.09 2.07
CA VAL A 202 10.49 16.44 1.85
C VAL A 202 9.47 16.37 0.72
N SER A 203 8.19 16.41 1.06
CA SER A 203 7.10 16.38 0.08
C SER A 203 7.14 17.65 -0.77
N GLY A 204 7.31 17.48 -2.08
CA GLY A 204 7.29 18.60 -3.02
C GLY A 204 8.53 19.46 -2.85
N ARG A 205 9.72 18.86 -2.89
CA ARG A 205 10.96 19.63 -2.82
C ARG A 205 10.98 20.72 -3.91
N GLY A 206 10.98 21.98 -3.48
CA GLY A 206 11.04 23.16 -4.34
C GLY A 206 12.47 23.56 -4.67
N SER A 207 12.65 24.82 -5.09
CA SER A 207 13.98 25.38 -5.33
C SER A 207 14.68 25.78 -4.03
N SER A 208 13.92 26.11 -2.97
CA SER A 208 14.43 26.33 -1.62
C SER A 208 14.21 25.11 -0.71
N ALA A 209 15.06 24.96 0.29
CA ALA A 209 14.98 23.92 1.32
C ALA A 209 13.70 24.01 2.19
N ASP A 210 13.04 25.17 2.21
CA ASP A 210 11.86 25.46 3.03
C ASP A 210 10.54 25.48 2.25
N ASP A 211 10.57 25.32 0.92
CA ASP A 211 9.35 25.38 0.10
C ASP A 211 8.49 24.12 0.24
N GLY A 212 9.13 22.98 0.51
CA GLY A 212 8.51 21.66 0.62
C GLY A 212 7.99 21.33 2.02
N GLY A 213 7.15 20.31 2.10
CA GLY A 213 6.65 19.78 3.36
C GLY A 213 7.64 18.80 3.96
N LEU A 214 8.45 19.27 4.92
CA LEU A 214 9.36 18.39 5.66
C LEU A 214 8.57 17.29 6.38
N GLY A 215 9.08 16.07 6.30
CA GLY A 215 8.53 14.91 6.97
C GLY A 215 8.57 15.05 8.49
N PHE A 216 7.56 14.53 9.15
CA PHE A 216 7.46 14.48 10.61
C PHE A 216 6.78 13.20 11.06
N VAL A 217 7.05 12.82 12.31
CA VAL A 217 6.51 11.64 12.95
C VAL A 217 5.16 11.97 13.58
N ARG A 218 4.18 11.09 13.38
CA ARG A 218 2.83 11.16 13.95
C ARG A 218 2.28 9.77 14.23
N LEU A 219 1.11 9.68 14.85
CA LEU A 219 0.34 8.44 14.78
C LEU A 219 -0.11 8.17 13.34
N PRO A 220 -0.18 6.91 12.90
CA PRO A 220 -0.84 6.56 11.64
C PRO A 220 -2.31 6.94 11.71
N THR A 221 -2.88 7.31 10.56
CA THR A 221 -4.34 7.36 10.45
C THR A 221 -4.90 5.95 10.50
N GLU A 222 -6.20 5.82 10.76
CA GLU A 222 -6.86 4.53 10.79
C GLU A 222 -6.80 3.83 9.44
N VAL A 223 -6.95 4.60 8.35
CA VAL A 223 -6.89 4.10 6.97
C VAL A 223 -5.48 3.63 6.61
N GLU A 224 -4.44 4.37 7.00
CA GLU A 224 -3.04 3.96 6.84
C GLU A 224 -2.74 2.69 7.63
N TRP A 225 -3.13 2.66 8.90
CA TRP A 225 -2.88 1.50 9.76
C TRP A 225 -3.53 0.24 9.19
N GLU A 226 -4.80 0.33 8.80
CA GLU A 226 -5.55 -0.84 8.35
C GLU A 226 -5.13 -1.30 6.95
N PHE A 227 -4.85 -0.39 6.02
CA PHE A 227 -4.31 -0.74 4.71
C PHE A 227 -2.96 -1.46 4.83
N ALA A 228 -2.05 -0.92 5.66
CA ALA A 228 -0.77 -1.53 5.95
C ALA A 228 -0.93 -2.89 6.67
N ALA A 229 -1.83 -2.97 7.66
CA ALA A 229 -2.11 -4.21 8.40
C ALA A 229 -2.59 -5.35 7.50
N ARG A 230 -3.41 -5.04 6.48
CA ARG A 230 -3.96 -6.00 5.50
C ARG A 230 -2.93 -6.47 4.45
N GLY A 231 -1.75 -5.85 4.39
CA GLY A 231 -0.69 -6.19 3.44
C GLY A 231 -0.54 -5.22 2.26
N ALA A 232 -1.30 -4.11 2.24
CA ALA A 232 -1.14 -2.99 1.33
C ALA A 232 -0.86 -3.36 -0.14
N GLN A 233 0.22 -2.85 -0.73
CA GLN A 233 0.62 -3.12 -2.12
C GLN A 233 1.05 -4.57 -2.40
N ALA A 234 1.33 -5.38 -1.36
CA ALA A 234 1.89 -6.72 -1.53
C ALA A 234 0.83 -7.79 -1.81
N VAL A 235 -0.46 -7.47 -1.65
CA VAL A 235 -1.57 -8.42 -1.74
C VAL A 235 -2.61 -8.01 -2.78
N SER A 236 -3.43 -8.96 -3.24
CA SER A 236 -4.50 -8.71 -4.21
C SER A 236 -5.62 -7.84 -3.62
N ARG A 237 -6.48 -7.25 -4.48
CA ARG A 237 -7.67 -6.51 -4.02
C ARG A 237 -8.57 -7.40 -3.15
N GLN A 238 -8.74 -8.66 -3.54
CA GLN A 238 -9.53 -9.63 -2.80
C GLN A 238 -8.93 -9.95 -1.43
N ASP A 239 -7.61 -10.12 -1.35
CA ASP A 239 -6.93 -10.39 -0.08
C ASP A 239 -7.03 -9.20 0.89
N LEU A 240 -7.06 -7.95 0.39
CA LEU A 240 -7.31 -6.76 1.23
C LEU A 240 -8.68 -6.80 1.91
N GLU A 241 -9.67 -7.49 1.34
CA GLU A 241 -11.03 -7.57 1.90
C GLU A 241 -11.19 -8.71 2.91
N GLY A 242 -10.16 -9.53 3.10
CA GLY A 242 -10.15 -10.62 4.06
C GLY A 242 -10.30 -10.15 5.51
N ARG A 243 -10.80 -11.02 6.39
CA ARG A 243 -10.88 -10.75 7.83
C ARG A 243 -9.49 -10.46 8.44
N LEU A 244 -8.53 -11.30 8.07
CA LEU A 244 -7.11 -11.19 8.43
C LEU A 244 -6.27 -11.04 7.16
N PHE A 245 -5.05 -10.50 7.29
CA PHE A 245 -4.09 -10.43 6.19
C PHE A 245 -3.67 -11.84 5.72
N PRO A 246 -3.30 -12.06 4.45
CA PRO A 246 -2.83 -13.37 3.99
C PRO A 246 -1.63 -13.91 4.77
N ARG A 247 -1.69 -15.18 5.17
CA ARG A 247 -0.69 -15.89 6.00
C ARG A 247 -0.28 -17.22 5.37
N ARG A 248 -0.42 -17.36 4.06
CA ARG A 248 -0.09 -18.59 3.32
C ARG A 248 1.43 -18.77 3.30
N ALA A 249 1.90 -19.90 3.82
CA ALA A 249 3.31 -20.29 3.68
C ALA A 249 3.61 -20.69 2.22
N PRO A 250 4.86 -20.55 1.74
CA PRO A 250 5.25 -21.05 0.42
C PRO A 250 4.88 -22.53 0.24
N GLY A 251 4.11 -22.83 -0.81
CA GLY A 251 3.62 -24.19 -1.09
C GLY A 251 2.35 -24.61 -0.32
N SER A 252 1.72 -23.70 0.44
CA SER A 252 0.44 -23.94 1.09
C SER A 252 -0.72 -23.28 0.34
N ASP A 253 -1.84 -24.00 0.21
CA ASP A 253 -3.09 -23.47 -0.34
C ASP A 253 -3.96 -22.75 0.72
N SER A 254 -3.59 -22.87 2.00
CA SER A 254 -4.30 -22.27 3.13
C SER A 254 -3.42 -21.34 3.96
N ASP A 255 -4.08 -20.41 4.67
CA ASP A 255 -3.44 -19.55 5.65
C ASP A 255 -2.93 -20.37 6.85
N GLY A 256 -1.74 -20.03 7.35
CA GLY A 256 -1.24 -20.55 8.62
C GLY A 256 -2.06 -20.07 9.84
N PRO A 257 -1.91 -20.75 10.99
CA PRO A 257 -2.63 -20.41 12.21
C PRO A 257 -2.24 -19.00 12.70
N LEU A 258 -3.19 -18.28 13.30
CA LEU A 258 -2.94 -16.91 13.77
C LEU A 258 -1.85 -16.86 14.86
N SER A 259 -1.68 -17.95 15.62
CA SER A 259 -0.67 -18.08 16.67
C SER A 259 0.78 -17.91 16.22
N ASP A 260 1.07 -18.10 14.93
CA ASP A 260 2.41 -17.89 14.37
C ASP A 260 2.69 -16.40 14.12
N TYR A 261 1.65 -15.59 14.00
CA TYR A 261 1.70 -14.19 13.58
C TYR A 261 1.28 -13.19 14.66
N ALA A 262 0.57 -13.65 15.69
CA ALA A 262 0.01 -12.79 16.73
C ALA A 262 0.27 -13.33 18.14
N VAL A 263 0.28 -12.40 19.10
CA VAL A 263 0.33 -12.70 20.54
C VAL A 263 -1.04 -12.40 21.14
N PHE A 264 -1.75 -13.41 21.61
CA PHE A 264 -3.11 -13.29 22.11
C PHE A 264 -3.38 -14.36 23.17
N ASN A 265 -4.54 -14.30 23.83
CA ASN A 265 -4.94 -15.24 24.86
C ASN A 265 -5.45 -16.55 24.22
N GLN A 266 -4.62 -17.60 24.29
CA GLN A 266 -4.93 -18.91 23.72
C GLN A 266 -5.74 -19.76 24.70
N VAL A 267 -7.03 -19.93 24.44
CA VAL A 267 -7.94 -20.74 25.28
C VAL A 267 -7.85 -22.24 24.95
N ALA A 268 -7.59 -22.60 23.70
CA ALA A 268 -7.44 -23.99 23.25
C ALA A 268 -6.00 -24.24 22.75
N GLY A 269 -5.37 -25.35 23.17
CA GLY A 269 -4.01 -25.71 22.75
C GLY A 269 -2.89 -24.82 23.30
N GLY A 270 -3.20 -23.89 24.21
CA GLY A 270 -2.22 -23.01 24.84
C GLY A 270 -1.28 -23.73 25.81
N THR A 271 -0.14 -23.11 26.11
CA THR A 271 0.91 -23.67 26.99
C THR A 271 0.56 -23.70 28.48
N GLY A 272 -0.65 -23.25 28.85
CA GLY A 272 -1.07 -23.02 30.24
C GLY A 272 -0.44 -21.77 30.89
N GLN A 273 0.38 -21.01 30.16
CA GLN A 273 0.95 -19.76 30.64
C GLN A 273 -0.07 -18.61 30.53
N ALA A 274 -0.12 -17.75 31.54
CA ALA A 274 -0.94 -16.54 31.51
C ALA A 274 -0.54 -15.65 30.33
N ALA A 275 -1.53 -15.13 29.62
CA ALA A 275 -1.31 -14.20 28.53
C ALA A 275 -0.54 -12.97 29.02
N ARG A 276 0.51 -12.58 28.30
CA ARG A 276 1.38 -11.47 28.65
C ARG A 276 1.88 -10.73 27.43
N LEU A 277 2.30 -9.49 27.65
CA LEU A 277 3.02 -8.69 26.67
C LEU A 277 4.35 -9.37 26.31
N MET A 278 4.70 -9.37 25.02
CA MET A 278 5.89 -10.04 24.49
C MET A 278 6.82 -9.04 23.78
N PRO A 279 8.14 -9.30 23.74
CA PRO A 279 9.06 -8.48 22.96
C PRO A 279 8.63 -8.39 21.50
N ILE A 280 8.84 -7.22 20.89
CA ILE A 280 8.54 -7.00 19.48
C ILE A 280 9.28 -8.01 18.58
N GLY A 281 8.66 -8.35 17.45
CA GLY A 281 9.26 -9.23 16.43
C GLY A 281 9.44 -10.69 16.86
N THR A 282 8.69 -11.15 17.86
CA THR A 282 8.68 -12.55 18.32
C THR A 282 7.83 -13.47 17.43
N LYS A 283 6.85 -12.91 16.74
CA LYS A 283 5.96 -13.60 15.77
C LYS A 283 6.35 -13.29 14.33
N LEU A 284 5.72 -13.97 13.37
CA LEU A 284 5.90 -13.72 11.94
C LEU A 284 5.24 -12.39 11.52
N PRO A 285 5.80 -11.69 10.51
CA PRO A 285 5.24 -10.44 10.04
C PRO A 285 4.04 -10.66 9.10
N ASN A 286 3.31 -9.59 8.82
CA ASN A 286 2.35 -9.53 7.72
C ASN A 286 3.07 -9.41 6.34
N PRO A 287 2.34 -9.41 5.21
CA PRO A 287 2.94 -9.43 3.87
C PRO A 287 3.90 -8.28 3.51
N ILE A 288 3.81 -7.13 4.20
CA ILE A 288 4.73 -6.00 3.99
C ILE A 288 5.85 -5.93 5.03
N GLY A 289 5.99 -6.94 5.88
CA GLY A 289 7.06 -7.00 6.88
C GLY A 289 6.74 -6.27 8.19
N MET A 290 5.47 -5.92 8.46
CA MET A 290 5.09 -5.36 9.76
C MET A 290 4.87 -6.47 10.78
N PHE A 291 5.37 -6.24 12.00
CA PHE A 291 5.23 -7.16 13.12
C PHE A 291 4.24 -6.63 14.15
N ASP A 292 3.70 -7.56 14.96
CA ASP A 292 2.79 -7.24 16.05
C ASP A 292 1.59 -6.42 15.55
N VAL A 293 1.09 -6.74 14.36
CA VAL A 293 -0.07 -6.07 13.73
C VAL A 293 -1.36 -6.48 14.44
N ILE A 294 -1.45 -7.76 14.82
CA ILE A 294 -2.56 -8.33 15.57
C ILE A 294 -2.04 -8.82 16.92
N GLY A 295 -2.74 -8.45 18.00
CA GLY A 295 -2.38 -8.82 19.35
C GLY A 295 -1.15 -8.05 19.88
N ASN A 296 -0.47 -8.65 20.86
CA ASN A 296 0.58 -8.04 21.66
C ASN A 296 0.09 -6.76 22.35
N ALA A 297 0.29 -5.58 21.76
CA ALA A 297 -0.28 -4.33 22.24
C ALA A 297 -1.23 -3.73 21.20
N ALA A 298 -2.41 -3.29 21.67
CA ALA A 298 -3.34 -2.58 20.84
C ALA A 298 -2.78 -1.18 20.51
N GLN A 299 -3.04 -0.69 19.30
CA GLN A 299 -2.34 0.49 18.76
C GLN A 299 -3.30 1.65 18.55
N MET A 300 -3.00 2.78 19.20
CA MET A 300 -3.69 4.05 18.94
C MET A 300 -3.45 4.52 17.51
N VAL A 301 -4.49 5.08 16.90
CA VAL A 301 -4.40 5.79 15.61
C VAL A 301 -4.85 7.25 15.78
N GLN A 302 -4.67 8.05 14.73
CA GLN A 302 -4.76 9.50 14.82
C GLN A 302 -6.18 10.03 15.09
N GLU A 303 -7.21 9.41 14.54
CA GLU A 303 -8.56 9.96 14.48
C GLU A 303 -9.42 9.68 15.74
N SER A 304 -10.42 10.54 15.94
CA SER A 304 -11.55 10.26 16.83
C SER A 304 -12.40 9.11 16.29
N PHE A 305 -13.00 8.36 17.20
CA PHE A 305 -13.89 7.27 16.87
C PHE A 305 -15.18 7.80 16.26
N GLN A 306 -15.62 7.14 15.20
CA GLN A 306 -16.89 7.38 14.52
C GLN A 306 -17.48 6.00 14.21
N LEU A 307 -18.75 5.78 14.57
CA LEU A 307 -19.49 4.58 14.18
C LEU A 307 -19.56 4.45 12.65
N VAL A 308 -19.75 3.21 12.20
CA VAL A 308 -20.06 2.87 10.82
C VAL A 308 -21.56 3.04 10.61
N HIS A 309 -21.93 3.81 9.60
CA HIS A 309 -23.30 4.06 9.18
C HIS A 309 -23.40 3.88 7.67
N ALA A 310 -24.13 2.84 7.24
CA ALA A 310 -24.39 2.54 5.82
C ALA A 310 -23.12 2.58 4.93
N GLY A 311 -22.03 1.94 5.36
CA GLY A 311 -20.79 1.85 4.59
C GLY A 311 -19.89 3.09 4.61
N ARG A 312 -20.17 4.09 5.47
CA ARG A 312 -19.31 5.25 5.72
C ARG A 312 -19.16 5.52 7.23
N ARG A 313 -18.26 6.44 7.60
CA ARG A 313 -18.19 6.98 8.98
C ARG A 313 -19.40 7.88 9.25
N GLN A 314 -19.99 7.77 10.44
CA GLN A 314 -21.06 8.67 10.90
C GLN A 314 -20.53 10.09 11.21
N GLY A 315 -21.42 11.05 11.46
CA GLY A 315 -21.03 12.44 11.75
C GLY A 315 -20.57 12.75 13.17
N THR A 316 -20.81 11.86 14.14
CA THR A 316 -20.44 12.09 15.56
C THR A 316 -19.04 11.59 15.87
N TYR A 317 -18.23 12.45 16.48
CA TYR A 317 -16.85 12.18 16.92
C TYR A 317 -16.83 11.85 18.42
N GLY A 318 -16.27 10.69 18.74
CA GLY A 318 -16.17 10.19 20.11
C GLY A 318 -14.73 10.21 20.65
N GLY A 319 -14.40 9.18 21.42
CA GLY A 319 -13.07 8.95 21.99
C GLY A 319 -12.00 8.66 20.93
N PHE A 320 -10.86 8.10 21.31
CA PHE A 320 -9.81 7.74 20.36
C PHE A 320 -9.95 6.29 19.86
N VAL A 321 -9.51 6.05 18.63
CA VAL A 321 -9.55 4.72 18.01
C VAL A 321 -8.30 3.92 18.37
N VAL A 322 -8.51 2.64 18.70
CA VAL A 322 -7.45 1.65 18.91
C VAL A 322 -7.68 0.44 17.99
N LYS A 323 -6.59 -0.05 17.39
CA LYS A 323 -6.57 -1.11 16.36
C LYS A 323 -5.73 -2.33 16.79
N GLY A 324 -5.91 -3.44 16.08
CA GLY A 324 -5.05 -4.64 16.17
C GLY A 324 -5.33 -5.60 17.34
N GLY A 325 -6.03 -5.16 18.38
CA GLY A 325 -6.24 -5.96 19.59
C GLY A 325 -4.95 -6.14 20.41
N ASN A 326 -5.02 -6.90 21.49
CA ASN A 326 -3.91 -7.04 22.45
C ASN A 326 -3.76 -8.49 22.94
N TYR A 327 -2.75 -8.73 23.77
CA TYR A 327 -2.42 -10.06 24.29
C TYR A 327 -3.52 -10.72 25.14
N LEU A 328 -4.49 -9.98 25.68
CA LEU A 328 -5.61 -10.53 26.46
C LEU A 328 -6.80 -10.98 25.59
N GLU A 329 -6.81 -10.62 24.31
CA GLU A 329 -7.91 -10.96 23.39
C GLU A 329 -7.89 -12.43 22.99
N GLY A 330 -9.06 -13.01 22.74
CA GLY A 330 -9.19 -14.34 22.16
C GLY A 330 -9.08 -14.31 20.63
N GLU A 331 -8.67 -15.42 20.02
CA GLU A 331 -8.50 -15.54 18.57
C GLU A 331 -9.74 -15.11 17.77
N GLY A 332 -10.93 -15.52 18.21
CA GLY A 332 -12.18 -15.24 17.51
C GLY A 332 -12.57 -13.76 17.43
N THR A 333 -12.01 -12.88 18.28
CA THR A 333 -12.31 -11.44 18.27
C THR A 333 -11.30 -10.64 17.45
N LEU A 334 -10.16 -11.23 17.09
CA LEU A 334 -9.06 -10.56 16.42
C LEU A 334 -9.21 -10.56 14.90
N PHE A 335 -9.13 -9.37 14.31
CA PHE A 335 -9.13 -9.18 12.85
C PHE A 335 -8.56 -7.79 12.51
N THR A 336 -8.11 -7.60 11.26
CA THR A 336 -7.43 -6.36 10.83
C THR A 336 -8.35 -5.14 10.84
N GLY A 337 -9.64 -5.35 10.55
CA GLY A 337 -10.69 -4.34 10.63
C GLY A 337 -11.13 -3.95 12.04
N MET A 338 -10.67 -4.64 13.09
CA MET A 338 -11.12 -4.45 14.46
C MET A 338 -10.86 -3.02 14.93
N ARG A 339 -11.84 -2.41 15.61
CA ARG A 339 -11.75 -1.08 16.22
C ARG A 339 -12.27 -1.13 17.65
N ARG A 340 -11.62 -0.36 18.51
CA ARG A 340 -12.13 -0.01 19.84
C ARG A 340 -12.15 1.48 20.01
N GLU A 341 -13.10 1.94 20.81
CA GLU A 341 -13.17 3.29 21.31
C GLU A 341 -12.74 3.30 22.77
N TYR A 342 -11.84 4.22 23.12
CA TYR A 342 -11.51 4.52 24.51
C TYR A 342 -11.73 6.02 24.78
N PRO A 343 -12.20 6.40 25.98
CA PRO A 343 -12.34 7.81 26.35
C PRO A 343 -10.96 8.47 26.43
N LEU A 344 -10.88 9.79 26.25
CA LEU A 344 -9.61 10.53 26.41
C LEU A 344 -9.19 10.66 27.89
N PHE A 345 -10.16 10.66 28.80
CA PHE A 345 -9.96 10.83 30.24
C PHE A 345 -10.69 9.74 31.01
N ALA A 346 -10.13 9.35 32.16
CA ALA A 346 -10.79 8.53 33.14
C ALA A 346 -11.83 9.35 33.94
N ALA A 347 -12.63 8.67 34.76
CA ALA A 347 -13.70 9.32 35.54
C ALA A 347 -13.19 10.34 36.57
N ASP A 348 -11.94 10.22 37.01
CA ASP A 348 -11.26 11.14 37.93
C ASP A 348 -10.60 12.34 37.22
N GLY A 349 -10.73 12.42 35.89
CA GLY A 349 -10.15 13.48 35.06
C GLY A 349 -8.69 13.25 34.67
N THR A 350 -8.06 12.15 35.08
CA THR A 350 -6.73 11.78 34.61
C THR A 350 -6.76 11.32 33.16
N GLU A 351 -5.64 11.46 32.45
CA GLU A 351 -5.56 11.00 31.07
C GLU A 351 -5.75 9.47 30.99
N GLN A 352 -6.60 9.02 30.07
CA GLN A 352 -6.92 7.60 29.95
C GLN A 352 -5.71 6.81 29.45
N SER A 353 -5.27 5.83 30.25
CA SER A 353 -4.28 4.83 29.86
C SER A 353 -4.71 3.43 30.34
N ASN A 354 -4.14 2.37 29.77
CA ASN A 354 -4.39 1.00 30.22
C ASN A 354 -3.20 0.07 29.94
N GLU A 355 -3.23 -1.12 30.56
CA GLU A 355 -2.18 -2.14 30.53
C GLU A 355 -1.85 -2.71 29.14
N THR A 356 -2.72 -2.51 28.15
CA THR A 356 -2.67 -3.23 26.87
C THR A 356 -2.53 -2.33 25.65
N THR A 357 -2.68 -1.02 25.83
CA THR A 357 -2.70 -0.05 24.74
C THR A 357 -1.39 0.71 24.68
N GLY A 358 -0.75 0.62 23.53
CA GLY A 358 0.40 1.41 23.12
C GLY A 358 0.13 2.06 21.78
N PHE A 359 1.18 2.26 20.99
CA PHE A 359 1.05 2.88 19.69
C PHE A 359 2.21 2.50 18.76
N ARG A 360 2.03 2.87 17.50
CA ARG A 360 3.03 2.83 16.44
C ARG A 360 3.04 4.21 15.81
N VAL A 361 4.14 4.55 15.15
CA VAL A 361 4.27 5.83 14.45
C VAL A 361 4.27 5.68 12.94
N ALA A 362 3.96 6.77 12.25
CA ALA A 362 4.08 6.93 10.81
C ALA A 362 4.84 8.22 10.49
N VAL A 363 5.41 8.30 9.28
CA VAL A 363 6.01 9.54 8.75
C VAL A 363 5.05 10.14 7.73
N GLY A 364 4.60 11.36 8.02
CA GLY A 364 3.81 12.18 7.12
C GLY A 364 4.47 13.52 6.83
N ALA A 365 3.83 14.34 6.02
CA ALA A 365 4.20 15.71 5.70
C ALA A 365 2.94 16.58 5.59
N LEU A 366 3.13 17.87 5.34
CA LEU A 366 2.03 18.75 4.97
C LEU A 366 1.38 18.26 3.67
N SER A 367 0.05 18.23 3.60
CA SER A 367 -0.68 17.80 2.38
C SER A 367 -0.65 18.85 1.26
N ALA A 368 -0.47 20.13 1.62
CA ALA A 368 -0.39 21.25 0.68
C ALA A 368 0.81 22.15 0.98
N PRO A 369 2.06 21.66 0.78
CA PRO A 369 3.24 22.51 0.94
C PRO A 369 3.28 23.59 -0.14
N ARG A 370 3.94 24.71 0.14
CA ARG A 370 3.89 25.89 -0.73
C ARG A 370 4.35 25.60 -2.15
N SER A 371 5.39 24.80 -2.28
CA SER A 371 5.94 24.31 -3.55
C SER A 371 4.93 23.54 -4.42
N ARG A 372 3.92 22.88 -3.83
CA ARG A 372 2.92 22.07 -4.55
C ARG A 372 1.64 22.80 -4.87
N TYR A 373 1.41 24.03 -4.38
CA TYR A 373 0.13 24.72 -4.64
C TYR A 373 -0.20 24.84 -6.13
N LYS A 374 0.78 25.15 -6.99
CA LYS A 374 0.56 25.25 -8.43
C LYS A 374 0.17 23.89 -9.04
N GLU A 375 0.82 22.81 -8.60
CA GLU A 375 0.50 21.45 -9.03
C GLU A 375 -0.89 21.03 -8.55
N LEU A 376 -1.19 21.21 -7.26
CA LEU A 376 -2.48 20.89 -6.65
C LEU A 376 -3.62 21.67 -7.30
N PHE A 377 -3.43 22.96 -7.54
CA PHE A 377 -4.41 23.80 -8.23
C PHE A 377 -4.63 23.32 -9.66
N SER A 378 -3.55 22.99 -10.39
CA SER A 378 -3.67 22.43 -11.75
C SER A 378 -4.37 21.07 -11.76
N GLN A 379 -4.13 20.20 -10.76
CA GLN A 379 -4.82 18.92 -10.62
C GLN A 379 -6.30 19.14 -10.34
N TRP A 380 -6.62 19.98 -9.34
CA TRP A 380 -8.00 20.33 -9.00
C TRP A 380 -8.78 20.95 -10.17
N GLN A 381 -8.14 21.80 -10.97
CA GLN A 381 -8.75 22.36 -12.19
C GLN A 381 -9.06 21.30 -13.27
N GLN A 382 -8.37 20.16 -13.25
CA GLN A 382 -8.59 19.04 -14.15
C GLN A 382 -9.57 18.00 -13.58
N GLU A 383 -9.91 18.09 -12.29
CA GLU A 383 -10.94 17.24 -11.68
C GLU A 383 -12.33 17.60 -12.22
N GLY A 384 -13.20 16.59 -12.30
CA GLY A 384 -14.56 16.78 -12.80
C GLY A 384 -14.65 17.14 -14.28
N ARG A 385 -13.57 17.02 -15.07
CA ARG A 385 -13.59 17.22 -16.53
C ARG A 385 -13.99 15.94 -17.26
N LEU A 386 -15.00 16.04 -18.12
CA LEU A 386 -15.40 14.94 -19.01
C LEU A 386 -14.37 14.72 -20.13
N ALA A 387 -13.74 15.79 -20.62
CA ALA A 387 -12.70 15.69 -21.65
C ALA A 387 -11.51 14.82 -21.23
N SER A 388 -11.26 14.70 -19.92
CA SER A 388 -10.24 13.80 -19.37
C SER A 388 -10.61 12.30 -19.47
N LEU A 389 -11.88 11.97 -19.71
CA LEU A 389 -12.43 10.61 -19.64
C LEU A 389 -12.82 10.02 -21.00
N THR A 390 -12.96 10.86 -22.04
CA THR A 390 -13.33 10.45 -23.40
C THR A 390 -12.74 11.40 -24.45
N ASP A 391 -12.27 10.85 -25.56
CA ASP A 391 -11.80 11.63 -26.72
C ASP A 391 -12.97 12.26 -27.52
N ALA A 392 -14.22 11.87 -27.22
CA ALA A 392 -15.41 12.37 -27.92
C ALA A 392 -15.85 13.79 -27.51
N ILE A 393 -15.29 14.31 -26.42
CA ILE A 393 -15.56 15.66 -25.92
C ILE A 393 -14.21 16.34 -25.81
N ASP A 394 -14.02 17.41 -26.58
CA ASP A 394 -12.83 18.23 -26.43
C ASP A 394 -12.95 19.20 -25.24
N ASP A 395 -11.83 19.81 -24.91
CA ASP A 395 -11.70 20.80 -23.85
C ASP A 395 -12.68 21.99 -23.99
N ALA A 396 -13.04 22.40 -25.20
CA ALA A 396 -13.94 23.53 -25.44
C ALA A 396 -15.41 23.14 -25.25
N GLN A 397 -15.74 21.87 -25.50
CA GLN A 397 -17.07 21.29 -25.32
C GLN A 397 -17.33 20.84 -23.88
N ASP A 398 -16.31 20.76 -23.03
CA ASP A 398 -16.45 20.34 -21.64
C ASP A 398 -17.42 21.26 -20.87
N PRO A 399 -18.54 20.73 -20.35
CA PRO A 399 -19.58 21.55 -19.73
C PRO A 399 -19.11 22.21 -18.43
N THR A 400 -18.27 21.56 -17.64
CA THR A 400 -17.72 22.17 -16.41
C THR A 400 -16.76 23.31 -16.76
N LYS A 401 -15.99 23.18 -17.85
CA LYS A 401 -15.05 24.23 -18.27
C LYS A 401 -15.78 25.45 -18.83
N ARG A 402 -16.82 25.20 -19.63
CA ARG A 402 -17.71 26.25 -20.11
C ARG A 402 -18.39 26.98 -18.95
N LEU A 403 -18.84 26.24 -17.93
CA LEU A 403 -19.48 26.82 -16.75
C LEU A 403 -18.50 27.64 -15.89
N ASP A 404 -17.26 27.18 -15.68
CA ASP A 404 -16.20 27.98 -15.05
C ASP A 404 -15.99 29.33 -15.78
N GLY A 405 -16.02 29.30 -17.12
CA GLY A 405 -15.92 30.50 -17.96
C GLY A 405 -17.11 31.46 -17.76
N ILE A 406 -18.33 30.93 -17.71
CA ILE A 406 -19.55 31.73 -17.47
C ILE A 406 -19.51 32.35 -16.06
N ILE A 407 -19.14 31.57 -15.04
CA ILE A 407 -19.00 32.06 -13.65
C ILE A 407 -17.99 33.20 -13.59
N SER A 408 -16.83 33.02 -14.23
CA SER A 408 -15.75 34.01 -14.23
C SER A 408 -16.12 35.30 -14.97
N ALA A 409 -16.98 35.21 -16.00
CA ALA A 409 -17.44 36.36 -16.78
C ALA A 409 -18.65 37.09 -16.15
N SER A 410 -19.38 36.44 -15.25
CA SER A 410 -20.52 37.05 -14.56
C SER A 410 -20.05 38.14 -13.59
N THR A 411 -20.77 39.25 -13.54
CA THR A 411 -20.55 40.33 -12.56
C THR A 411 -21.55 40.32 -11.39
N ASP A 412 -22.54 39.44 -11.42
CA ASP A 412 -23.54 39.29 -10.36
C ASP A 412 -23.07 38.25 -9.32
N PRO A 413 -22.78 38.65 -8.07
CA PRO A 413 -22.30 37.74 -7.03
C PRO A 413 -23.29 36.63 -6.69
N LYS A 414 -24.60 36.88 -6.79
CA LYS A 414 -25.62 35.87 -6.49
C LYS A 414 -25.65 34.81 -7.58
N LEU A 415 -25.62 35.23 -8.85
CA LEU A 415 -25.55 34.33 -9.99
C LEU A 415 -24.24 33.52 -9.99
N GLN A 416 -23.11 34.16 -9.64
CA GLN A 416 -21.84 33.45 -9.47
C GLN A 416 -21.92 32.35 -8.43
N ALA A 417 -22.53 32.61 -7.27
CA ALA A 417 -22.70 31.62 -6.21
C ALA A 417 -23.61 30.46 -6.65
N GLU A 418 -24.75 30.76 -7.29
CA GLU A 418 -25.68 29.73 -7.77
C GLU A 418 -25.05 28.85 -8.86
N LEU A 419 -24.39 29.45 -9.86
CA LEU A 419 -23.69 28.70 -10.91
C LEU A 419 -22.49 27.93 -10.35
N GLY A 420 -21.81 28.47 -9.33
CA GLY A 420 -20.74 27.79 -8.61
C GLY A 420 -21.21 26.50 -7.95
N LEU A 421 -22.38 26.53 -7.28
CA LEU A 421 -22.98 25.31 -6.70
C LEU A 421 -23.31 24.27 -7.77
N VAL A 422 -23.91 24.69 -8.88
CA VAL A 422 -24.22 23.79 -10.01
C VAL A 422 -22.96 23.17 -10.60
N ASN A 423 -21.89 23.96 -10.73
CA ASN A 423 -20.62 23.48 -11.26
C ASN A 423 -19.95 22.46 -10.34
N GLU A 424 -19.95 22.69 -9.03
CA GLU A 424 -19.41 21.73 -8.07
C GLU A 424 -20.23 20.43 -8.01
N GLU A 425 -21.56 20.50 -8.11
CA GLU A 425 -22.40 19.31 -8.24
C GLU A 425 -22.13 18.56 -9.56
N LEU A 426 -21.96 19.28 -10.67
CA LEU A 426 -21.61 18.68 -11.96
C LEU A 426 -20.24 17.99 -11.90
N LYS A 427 -19.21 18.66 -11.38
CA LYS A 427 -17.88 18.06 -11.17
C LYS A 427 -17.96 16.81 -10.31
N ARG A 428 -18.74 16.84 -9.22
CA ARG A 428 -18.98 15.66 -8.37
C ARG A 428 -19.59 14.50 -9.14
N ASN A 429 -20.60 14.75 -9.97
CA ASN A 429 -21.22 13.73 -10.81
C ASN A 429 -20.23 13.19 -11.87
N VAL A 430 -19.43 14.06 -12.47
CA VAL A 430 -18.37 13.65 -13.39
C VAL A 430 -17.33 12.77 -12.68
N SER A 431 -16.94 13.10 -11.45
CA SER A 431 -16.02 12.27 -10.67
C SER A 431 -16.60 10.88 -10.33
N LEU A 432 -17.92 10.75 -10.12
CA LEU A 432 -18.56 9.44 -9.97
C LEU A 432 -18.53 8.64 -11.28
N ILE A 433 -18.78 9.29 -12.41
CA ILE A 433 -18.68 8.68 -13.74
C ILE A 433 -17.23 8.28 -14.05
N ALA A 434 -16.25 9.10 -13.67
CA ALA A 434 -14.83 8.83 -13.86
C ALA A 434 -14.45 7.50 -13.24
N ARG A 435 -14.84 7.26 -11.97
CA ARG A 435 -14.56 6.00 -11.26
C ARG A 435 -15.15 4.79 -11.99
N GLN A 436 -16.40 4.87 -12.42
CA GLN A 436 -17.04 3.78 -13.16
C GLN A 436 -16.34 3.49 -14.49
N ARG A 437 -15.94 4.54 -15.22
CA ARG A 437 -15.23 4.41 -16.50
C ARG A 437 -13.83 3.83 -16.32
N GLU A 438 -13.13 4.26 -15.28
CA GLU A 438 -11.81 3.74 -14.90
C GLU A 438 -11.88 2.24 -14.56
N GLU A 439 -12.82 1.82 -13.70
CA GLU A 439 -13.01 0.39 -13.39
C GLU A 439 -13.41 -0.41 -14.64
N ALA A 440 -14.30 0.12 -15.48
CA ALA A 440 -14.71 -0.53 -16.72
C ALA A 440 -13.54 -0.69 -17.71
N ALA A 441 -12.66 0.31 -17.83
CA ALA A 441 -11.46 0.22 -18.66
C ALA A 441 -10.48 -0.83 -18.14
N GLY A 442 -10.25 -0.91 -16.83
CA GLY A 442 -9.43 -1.97 -16.23
C GLY A 442 -9.98 -3.37 -16.51
N ASN A 443 -11.28 -3.57 -16.32
CA ASN A 443 -11.96 -4.84 -16.60
C ASN A 443 -11.91 -5.20 -18.10
N LEU A 444 -12.04 -4.21 -18.99
CA LEU A 444 -11.92 -4.40 -20.43
C LEU A 444 -10.51 -4.89 -20.81
N ILE A 445 -9.46 -4.29 -20.24
CA ILE A 445 -8.07 -4.71 -20.49
C ILE A 445 -7.84 -6.15 -20.03
N GLN A 446 -8.30 -6.50 -18.82
CA GLN A 446 -8.20 -7.88 -18.31
C GLN A 446 -8.97 -8.87 -19.19
N SER A 447 -10.21 -8.52 -19.57
CA SER A 447 -11.04 -9.34 -20.45
C SER A 447 -10.38 -9.56 -21.81
N ALA A 448 -9.85 -8.51 -22.44
CA ALA A 448 -9.19 -8.61 -23.73
C ALA A 448 -7.90 -9.44 -23.67
N ALA A 449 -7.15 -9.36 -22.57
CA ALA A 449 -5.99 -10.23 -22.34
C ALA A 449 -6.39 -11.71 -22.25
N LEU A 450 -7.52 -12.03 -21.59
CA LEU A 450 -8.07 -13.38 -21.53
C LEU A 450 -8.56 -13.85 -22.90
N VAL A 451 -9.24 -13.00 -23.68
CA VAL A 451 -9.67 -13.34 -25.05
C VAL A 451 -8.46 -13.64 -25.93
N ALA A 452 -7.38 -12.85 -25.82
CA ALA A 452 -6.12 -13.13 -26.52
C ALA A 452 -5.53 -14.50 -26.12
N GLU A 453 -5.63 -14.89 -24.84
CA GLU A 453 -5.22 -16.23 -24.37
C GLU A 453 -6.08 -17.32 -24.99
N THR A 454 -7.39 -17.10 -25.05
CA THR A 454 -8.33 -18.01 -25.72
C THR A 454 -8.01 -18.19 -27.21
N VAL A 455 -7.69 -17.12 -27.94
CA VAL A 455 -7.24 -17.17 -29.34
C VAL A 455 -6.02 -18.09 -29.48
N ASN A 456 -5.03 -17.94 -28.60
CA ASN A 456 -3.85 -18.79 -28.61
C ASN A 456 -4.17 -20.26 -28.31
N ASN A 457 -5.02 -20.53 -27.32
CA ASN A 457 -5.45 -21.88 -26.97
C ASN A 457 -6.20 -22.57 -28.13
N TYR A 458 -7.07 -21.84 -28.83
CA TYR A 458 -7.73 -22.35 -30.04
C TYR A 458 -6.72 -22.65 -31.15
N ASN A 459 -5.73 -21.79 -31.37
CA ASN A 459 -4.69 -22.03 -32.37
C ASN A 459 -3.84 -23.27 -32.07
N ILE A 460 -3.47 -23.50 -30.80
CA ILE A 460 -2.76 -24.71 -30.37
C ILE A 460 -3.62 -25.95 -30.65
N ARG A 461 -4.90 -25.92 -30.26
CA ARG A 461 -5.85 -27.02 -30.51
C ARG A 461 -6.01 -27.29 -32.00
N LEU A 462 -6.14 -26.25 -32.82
CA LEU A 462 -6.24 -26.38 -34.28
C LEU A 462 -4.97 -26.97 -34.90
N THR A 463 -3.80 -26.57 -34.41
CA THR A 463 -2.52 -27.13 -34.87
C THR A 463 -2.44 -28.62 -34.59
N ASN A 464 -2.83 -29.05 -33.39
CA ASN A 464 -2.89 -30.47 -33.02
C ASN A 464 -3.92 -31.23 -33.86
N LEU A 465 -5.12 -30.69 -34.07
CA LEU A 465 -6.14 -31.30 -34.91
C LEU A 465 -5.68 -31.45 -36.37
N LYS A 466 -4.98 -30.46 -36.93
CA LYS A 466 -4.39 -30.53 -38.27
C LYS A 466 -3.35 -31.66 -38.36
N LYS A 467 -2.51 -31.81 -37.33
CA LYS A 467 -1.55 -32.91 -37.24
C LYS A 467 -2.24 -34.28 -37.15
N SER A 468 -3.24 -34.43 -36.29
CA SER A 468 -4.01 -35.68 -36.15
C SER A 468 -4.76 -36.03 -37.43
N ARG A 469 -5.31 -35.03 -38.14
CA ARG A 469 -5.92 -35.25 -39.46
C ARG A 469 -4.89 -35.76 -40.46
N GLN A 470 -3.69 -35.17 -40.51
CA GLN A 470 -2.63 -35.63 -41.40
C GLN A 470 -2.25 -37.09 -41.10
N GLN A 471 -2.08 -37.44 -39.83
CA GLN A 471 -1.80 -38.82 -39.42
C GLN A 471 -2.91 -39.80 -39.83
N ALA A 472 -4.18 -39.42 -39.70
CA ALA A 472 -5.30 -40.24 -40.14
C ALA A 472 -5.30 -40.44 -41.67
N VAL A 473 -5.00 -39.39 -42.43
CA VAL A 473 -4.84 -39.46 -43.89
C VAL A 473 -3.69 -40.39 -44.26
N ASP A 474 -2.54 -40.26 -43.61
CA ASP A 474 -1.36 -41.10 -43.84
C ASP A 474 -1.63 -42.57 -43.49
N ALA A 475 -2.45 -42.82 -42.47
CA ALA A 475 -2.89 -44.14 -42.05
C ALA A 475 -4.07 -44.72 -42.88
N LYS A 476 -4.59 -43.96 -43.86
CA LYS A 476 -5.77 -44.31 -44.68
C LYS A 476 -7.04 -44.56 -43.85
N ASP A 477 -7.20 -43.87 -42.73
CA ASP A 477 -8.42 -43.86 -41.92
C ASP A 477 -9.32 -42.69 -42.34
N ASP A 478 -10.14 -42.93 -43.36
CA ASP A 478 -11.03 -41.92 -43.94
C ASP A 478 -12.11 -41.43 -42.95
N ALA A 479 -12.54 -42.29 -42.02
CA ALA A 479 -13.55 -41.94 -41.03
C ALA A 479 -12.98 -40.93 -40.01
N ALA A 480 -11.80 -41.21 -39.47
CA ALA A 480 -11.11 -40.30 -38.57
C ALA A 480 -10.69 -39.00 -39.29
N ALA A 481 -10.21 -39.08 -40.53
CA ALA A 481 -9.84 -37.90 -41.31
C ALA A 481 -11.02 -36.94 -41.54
N LYS A 482 -12.22 -37.47 -41.82
CA LYS A 482 -13.46 -36.68 -41.92
C LYS A 482 -13.89 -36.08 -40.58
N LEU A 483 -13.81 -36.85 -39.50
CA LEU A 483 -14.13 -36.36 -38.15
C LEU A 483 -13.21 -35.19 -37.75
N PHE A 484 -11.90 -35.32 -37.98
CA PHE A 484 -10.96 -34.23 -37.71
C PHE A 484 -11.19 -33.01 -38.62
N ALA A 485 -11.59 -33.21 -39.88
CA ALA A 485 -11.92 -32.09 -40.78
C ALA A 485 -13.08 -31.24 -40.23
N GLY A 486 -14.18 -31.86 -39.79
CA GLY A 486 -15.30 -31.14 -39.16
C GLY A 486 -14.89 -30.44 -37.85
N ALA A 487 -14.03 -31.07 -37.05
CA ALA A 487 -13.50 -30.45 -35.83
C ALA A 487 -12.60 -29.23 -36.13
N ILE A 488 -11.82 -29.28 -37.22
CA ILE A 488 -10.98 -28.15 -37.67
C ILE A 488 -11.85 -26.98 -38.15
N GLU A 489 -12.93 -27.25 -38.88
CA GLU A 489 -13.86 -26.22 -39.34
C GLU A 489 -14.51 -25.50 -38.16
N ASN A 490 -15.09 -26.25 -37.22
CA ASN A 490 -15.67 -25.70 -35.99
C ASN A 490 -14.65 -24.91 -35.16
N GLY A 491 -13.43 -25.45 -35.04
CA GLY A 491 -12.35 -24.76 -34.32
C GLY A 491 -11.90 -23.48 -35.00
N THR A 492 -11.90 -23.44 -36.34
CA THR A 492 -11.53 -22.24 -37.12
C THR A 492 -12.59 -21.16 -36.94
N SER A 493 -13.88 -21.50 -37.04
CA SER A 493 -14.98 -20.59 -36.76
C SER A 493 -14.92 -20.01 -35.33
N ALA A 494 -14.60 -20.85 -34.33
CA ALA A 494 -14.41 -20.39 -32.96
C ALA A 494 -13.19 -19.45 -32.79
N LEU A 495 -12.08 -19.73 -33.49
CA LEU A 495 -10.90 -18.86 -33.51
C LEU A 495 -11.24 -17.50 -34.12
N ASP A 496 -11.90 -17.48 -35.27
CA ASP A 496 -12.31 -16.26 -35.97
C ASP A 496 -13.27 -15.43 -35.12
N GLY A 497 -14.23 -16.08 -34.45
CA GLY A 497 -15.14 -15.44 -33.49
C GLY A 497 -14.40 -14.81 -32.30
N ALA A 498 -13.40 -15.49 -31.74
CA ALA A 498 -12.58 -14.94 -30.66
C ALA A 498 -11.75 -13.72 -31.11
N VAL A 499 -11.22 -13.74 -32.33
CA VAL A 499 -10.52 -12.58 -32.93
C VAL A 499 -11.48 -11.41 -33.14
N ALA A 500 -12.70 -11.67 -33.61
CA ALA A 500 -13.74 -10.64 -33.77
C ALA A 500 -14.07 -9.97 -32.42
N ILE A 501 -14.30 -10.76 -31.36
CA ILE A 501 -14.53 -10.25 -30.00
C ILE A 501 -13.36 -9.38 -29.52
N TYR A 502 -12.12 -9.81 -29.79
CA TYR A 502 -10.93 -9.02 -29.45
C TYR A 502 -10.92 -7.67 -30.18
N ILE A 503 -11.28 -7.63 -31.47
CA ILE A 503 -11.37 -6.39 -32.26
C ILE A 503 -12.50 -5.49 -31.75
N ASP A 504 -13.65 -6.04 -31.38
CA ASP A 504 -14.75 -5.28 -30.76
C ASP A 504 -14.33 -4.65 -29.43
N ASN A 505 -13.48 -5.35 -28.66
CA ASN A 505 -12.88 -4.80 -27.45
C ASN A 505 -11.92 -3.63 -27.77
N LEU A 506 -11.17 -3.68 -28.89
CA LEU A 506 -10.34 -2.54 -29.33
C LEU A 506 -11.22 -1.32 -29.63
N ALA A 507 -12.31 -1.51 -30.38
CA ALA A 507 -13.27 -0.46 -30.69
C ALA A 507 -13.96 0.09 -29.43
N THR A 508 -14.21 -0.76 -28.43
CA THR A 508 -14.75 -0.31 -27.14
C THR A 508 -13.72 0.48 -26.34
N ALA A 509 -12.45 0.09 -26.39
CA ALA A 509 -11.38 0.77 -25.67
C ALA A 509 -11.08 2.19 -26.19
N THR A 510 -11.37 2.49 -27.46
CA THR A 510 -11.22 3.85 -28.00
C THR A 510 -12.25 4.85 -27.44
N ARG A 511 -13.26 4.38 -26.69
CA ARG A 511 -14.21 5.25 -25.96
C ARG A 511 -13.59 5.92 -24.73
N TYR A 512 -12.46 5.45 -24.25
CA TYR A 512 -11.74 6.04 -23.11
C TYR A 512 -10.60 6.92 -23.63
N THR A 513 -10.07 7.86 -22.87
CA THR A 513 -8.82 8.54 -23.25
C THR A 513 -7.63 7.57 -23.17
N ASP A 514 -6.53 7.88 -23.86
CA ASP A 514 -5.29 7.10 -23.71
C ASP A 514 -4.78 7.15 -22.26
N ALA A 515 -4.87 8.30 -21.59
CA ALA A 515 -4.51 8.44 -20.18
C ALA A 515 -5.27 7.48 -19.25
N VAL A 516 -6.58 7.29 -19.46
CA VAL A 516 -7.38 6.32 -18.70
C VAL A 516 -6.91 4.89 -19.01
N ILE A 517 -6.69 4.54 -20.28
CA ILE A 517 -6.20 3.21 -20.66
C ILE A 517 -4.84 2.92 -20.02
N GLN A 518 -3.87 3.84 -20.12
CA GLN A 518 -2.53 3.66 -19.53
C GLN A 518 -2.57 3.55 -18.01
N ALA A 519 -3.36 4.39 -17.33
CA ALA A 519 -3.50 4.33 -15.87
C ALA A 519 -4.06 2.97 -15.42
N GLN A 520 -5.13 2.51 -16.07
CA GLN A 520 -5.77 1.25 -15.71
C GLN A 520 -4.93 0.04 -16.12
N PHE A 521 -4.25 0.12 -17.26
CA PHE A 521 -3.28 -0.89 -17.67
C PHE A 521 -2.20 -1.09 -16.63
N GLN A 522 -1.61 -0.01 -16.10
CA GLN A 522 -0.59 -0.12 -15.05
C GLN A 522 -1.14 -0.81 -13.79
N ARG A 523 -2.36 -0.50 -13.36
CA ARG A 523 -3.01 -1.17 -12.20
C ARG A 523 -3.24 -2.65 -12.48
N VAL A 524 -3.71 -2.99 -13.67
CA VAL A 524 -3.94 -4.38 -14.10
C VAL A 524 -2.62 -5.16 -14.16
N LYS A 525 -1.53 -4.56 -14.67
CA LYS A 525 -0.20 -5.21 -14.68
C LYS A 525 0.25 -5.57 -13.27
N GLU A 526 0.13 -4.66 -12.32
CA GLU A 526 0.49 -4.91 -10.93
C GLU A 526 -0.30 -6.07 -10.32
N GLU A 527 -1.60 -6.13 -10.61
CA GLU A 527 -2.43 -7.24 -10.15
C GLU A 527 -2.03 -8.58 -10.80
N LEU A 528 -1.82 -8.60 -12.11
CA LEU A 528 -1.44 -9.80 -12.84
C LEU A 528 -0.03 -10.29 -12.46
N ASN A 529 0.93 -9.40 -12.23
CA ASN A 529 2.30 -9.74 -11.82
C ASN A 529 2.36 -10.50 -10.49
N ARG A 530 1.31 -10.41 -9.66
CA ARG A 530 1.21 -11.18 -8.40
C ARG A 530 0.79 -12.64 -8.61
N LYS A 531 0.32 -13.01 -9.82
CA LYS A 531 -0.10 -14.38 -10.15
C LYS A 531 1.07 -15.10 -10.85
N PRO A 532 1.68 -16.13 -10.22
CA PRO A 532 2.76 -16.86 -10.85
C PRO A 532 2.26 -17.58 -12.12
N VAL A 533 3.13 -17.68 -13.13
CA VAL A 533 2.89 -18.33 -14.44
C VAL A 533 1.86 -17.63 -15.32
N LEU A 534 0.57 -17.66 -14.95
CA LEU A 534 -0.51 -17.08 -15.77
C LEU A 534 -0.38 -15.56 -15.89
N GLY A 535 0.07 -14.89 -14.83
CA GLY A 535 0.26 -13.44 -14.80
C GLY A 535 1.17 -12.95 -15.93
N ASN A 536 2.31 -13.61 -16.15
CA ASN A 536 3.26 -13.21 -17.19
C ASN A 536 2.65 -13.26 -18.60
N SER A 537 1.89 -14.32 -18.90
CA SER A 537 1.21 -14.45 -20.20
C SER A 537 0.15 -13.36 -20.37
N LEU A 538 -0.68 -13.14 -19.35
CA LEU A 538 -1.74 -12.13 -19.41
C LEU A 538 -1.19 -10.71 -19.46
N VAL A 539 -0.06 -10.41 -18.82
CA VAL A 539 0.63 -9.12 -18.91
C VAL A 539 1.10 -8.87 -20.35
N ALA A 540 1.72 -9.84 -21.00
CA ALA A 540 2.15 -9.71 -22.40
C ALA A 540 0.95 -9.44 -23.33
N ARG A 541 -0.17 -10.12 -23.10
CA ARG A 541 -1.40 -9.94 -23.88
C ARG A 541 -2.10 -8.61 -23.62
N ALA A 542 -2.15 -8.16 -22.37
CA ALA A 542 -2.66 -6.84 -22.01
C ALA A 542 -1.80 -5.73 -22.64
N THR A 543 -0.47 -5.89 -22.62
CA THR A 543 0.47 -4.97 -23.30
C THR A 543 0.18 -4.90 -24.80
N LEU A 544 0.02 -6.06 -25.44
CA LEU A 544 -0.32 -6.14 -26.85
C LEU A 544 -1.68 -5.47 -27.15
N PHE A 545 -2.68 -5.69 -26.30
CA PHE A 545 -3.99 -5.06 -26.41
C PHE A 545 -3.90 -3.53 -26.36
N VAL A 546 -3.22 -2.97 -25.35
CA VAL A 546 -3.05 -1.51 -25.25
C VAL A 546 -2.35 -0.92 -26.47
N ARG A 547 -1.32 -1.61 -26.99
CA ARG A 547 -0.68 -1.22 -28.26
C ARG A 547 -1.66 -1.22 -29.42
N HIS A 548 -2.43 -2.30 -29.60
CA HIS A 548 -3.44 -2.40 -30.64
C HIS A 548 -4.55 -1.36 -30.49
N VAL A 549 -4.92 -0.94 -29.26
CA VAL A 549 -5.84 0.18 -29.04
C VAL A 549 -5.27 1.46 -29.62
N GLY A 550 -3.99 1.76 -29.39
CA GLY A 550 -3.30 2.90 -29.98
C GLY A 550 -3.28 2.87 -31.52
N ASP A 551 -3.04 1.69 -32.11
CA ASP A 551 -3.08 1.50 -33.57
C ASP A 551 -4.51 1.68 -34.12
N TYR A 552 -5.50 1.09 -33.45
CA TYR A 552 -6.92 1.20 -33.83
C TYR A 552 -7.40 2.64 -33.76
N ARG A 553 -7.00 3.43 -32.74
CA ARG A 553 -7.33 4.87 -32.66
C ARG A 553 -6.88 5.63 -33.91
N LYS A 554 -5.69 5.32 -34.44
CA LYS A 554 -5.12 5.99 -35.62
C LYS A 554 -5.79 5.54 -36.93
N GLN A 555 -6.10 4.25 -37.03
CA GLN A 555 -6.54 3.63 -38.28
C GLN A 555 -8.07 3.51 -38.40
N GLN A 556 -8.79 3.59 -37.27
CA GLN A 556 -10.23 3.36 -37.13
C GLN A 556 -10.74 2.01 -37.67
N ARG A 557 -9.83 1.05 -37.86
CA ARG A 557 -10.10 -0.31 -38.31
C ARG A 557 -8.96 -1.22 -37.87
N ALA A 558 -9.23 -2.51 -37.79
CA ALA A 558 -8.22 -3.54 -37.64
C ALA A 558 -8.45 -4.64 -38.69
N ASP A 559 -7.37 -5.13 -39.29
CA ASP A 559 -7.41 -6.31 -40.15
C ASP A 559 -7.38 -7.58 -39.27
N PRO A 560 -8.40 -8.45 -39.31
CA PRO A 560 -8.44 -9.68 -38.51
C PRO A 560 -7.22 -10.58 -38.71
N ALA A 561 -6.70 -10.67 -39.94
CA ALA A 561 -5.53 -11.51 -40.22
C ALA A 561 -4.26 -10.96 -39.57
N ALA A 562 -4.03 -9.65 -39.65
CA ALA A 562 -2.93 -8.98 -38.98
C ALA A 562 -3.02 -9.09 -37.45
N ILE A 563 -4.21 -8.91 -36.87
CA ILE A 563 -4.44 -9.06 -35.42
C ILE A 563 -4.18 -10.49 -34.98
N LEU A 564 -4.74 -11.49 -35.67
CA LEU A 564 -4.50 -12.90 -35.36
C LEU A 564 -3.00 -13.21 -35.41
N LYS A 565 -2.30 -12.76 -36.46
CA LYS A 565 -0.84 -12.95 -36.57
C LYS A 565 -0.09 -12.34 -35.38
N ALA A 566 -0.44 -11.14 -34.95
CA ALA A 566 0.19 -10.48 -33.81
C ALA A 566 -0.11 -11.19 -32.47
N LEU A 567 -1.37 -11.61 -32.27
CA LEU A 567 -1.79 -12.38 -31.09
C LEU A 567 -1.01 -13.70 -30.96
N LEU A 568 -0.81 -14.40 -32.08
CA LEU A 568 -0.06 -15.65 -32.12
C LEU A 568 1.46 -15.46 -32.06
N ALA A 569 1.99 -14.31 -32.48
CA ALA A 569 3.41 -14.00 -32.35
C ALA A 569 3.81 -13.65 -30.90
N SER A 570 2.89 -13.08 -30.12
CA SER A 570 3.14 -12.68 -28.72
C SER A 570 3.42 -13.84 -27.75
N THR A 571 3.24 -15.08 -28.20
CA THR A 571 3.56 -16.29 -27.42
C THR A 571 4.94 -16.88 -27.72
N ALA A 572 5.62 -16.42 -28.78
CA ALA A 572 6.93 -16.92 -29.17
C ALA A 572 8.10 -16.38 -28.33
N GLN A 573 7.82 -15.52 -27.34
CA GLN A 573 8.80 -15.07 -26.36
C GLN A 573 8.56 -15.79 -25.02
N GLN A 574 9.26 -16.91 -24.81
CA GLN A 574 9.72 -17.36 -23.48
C GLN A 574 10.88 -18.36 -23.63
N PRO A 575 11.90 -18.35 -22.74
CA PRO A 575 12.29 -17.30 -21.78
C PRO A 575 13.25 -16.26 -22.39
#